data_AF-A0A960TUT1-F1
#
_entry.id   AF-A0A960TUT1-F1
#
_cell.length_a   1.000
_cell.length_b   1.000
_cell.length_c   1.000
_cell.angle_alpha   90.00
_cell.angle_beta   90.00
_cell.angle_gamma   90.00
#
_symmetry.space_group_name_H-M   'P 1'
#
loop_
_entity.id
_entity.type
_entity.pdbx_description
1 polymer ?
#
loop_
_entity_poly.entity_id
_entity_poly.type
_entity_poly.pdbx_seq_one_letter_code
_entity_poly.pdbx_strand_id
1 'polypeptide(L)'
;MQHNLKRHLLVLAGLQILVFLLYHRILSMPFWSAEDLEVLHDALRLSPNPAVLLHHIGSVFSQPILQLLFVLEFRTFQLDPSGYFAVNLVLHGLNAFMLYLLVNMLFHRARMALPAAVLLAASVGNYGKALMSLTGQETLLLALLYLMVLYVLIRADFKHHGRISSPWYLLGLVLFGLAGLTRPALFSILLCLLAYKFFFYKERGGRGVFPPTMVILIVAGVLFAVFREMWGFRQPYIHFSEDQTVLSSVWLAVKTVFRYLNLMVFPMQVSDLLESTHPVVQQVYAWRMPIRVAVSLLIVSFSFFGFLFGSKPLRFFISWTYITVLPFSLTQLGSSWLNLQYLYLASLGFCVILAAGATGCAGLLEAHRWKRLVPWLGPLFFVVVTLSLNERLQTKYRAIGESPQLRAMTAMLQHRIDSLDD
;
A
#
# COMPACT_ATOMS: atom_id res chain seq x y z
N MET A 1 -28.95 2.57 13.09
CA MET A 1 -27.69 1.94 12.65
C MET A 1 -27.82 1.16 11.33
N GLN A 2 -28.98 0.53 11.06
CA GLN A 2 -29.19 -0.31 9.86
C GLN A 2 -29.12 0.45 8.52
N HIS A 3 -29.63 1.69 8.43
CA HIS A 3 -29.56 2.47 7.18
C HIS A 3 -28.13 2.74 6.68
N ASN A 4 -27.15 2.78 7.58
CA ASN A 4 -25.75 2.99 7.20
C ASN A 4 -25.11 1.70 6.65
N LEU A 5 -25.53 0.53 7.14
CA LEU A 5 -24.93 -0.75 6.72
C LEU A 5 -25.21 -1.03 5.24
N LYS A 6 -26.46 -0.89 4.78
CA LYS A 6 -26.83 -1.09 3.37
C LYS A 6 -26.01 -0.20 2.44
N ARG A 7 -25.85 1.08 2.79
CA ARG A 7 -25.02 2.02 2.02
C ARG A 7 -23.56 1.57 1.95
N HIS A 8 -22.96 1.17 3.06
CA HIS A 8 -21.57 0.71 3.07
C HIS A 8 -21.38 -0.57 2.27
N LEU A 9 -22.34 -1.51 2.33
CA LEU A 9 -22.31 -2.74 1.52
C LEU A 9 -22.41 -2.45 0.01
N LEU A 10 -23.27 -1.51 -0.40
CA LEU A 10 -23.35 -1.07 -1.80
C LEU A 10 -22.03 -0.44 -2.27
N VAL A 11 -21.39 0.36 -1.41
CA VAL A 11 -20.08 0.95 -1.73
C VAL A 11 -19.01 -0.12 -1.85
N LEU A 12 -18.98 -1.12 -0.94
CA LEU A 12 -18.06 -2.25 -1.04
C LEU A 12 -18.25 -3.02 -2.35
N ALA A 13 -19.48 -3.39 -2.68
CA ALA A 13 -19.80 -4.11 -3.91
C ALA A 13 -19.41 -3.28 -5.15
N GLY A 14 -19.75 -2.00 -5.17
CA GLY A 14 -19.40 -1.09 -6.27
C GLY A 14 -17.89 -0.91 -6.46
N LEU A 15 -17.13 -0.81 -5.36
CA LEU A 15 -15.66 -0.73 -5.42
C LEU A 15 -15.04 -2.05 -5.91
N GLN A 16 -15.55 -3.20 -5.47
CA GLN A 16 -15.06 -4.49 -5.96
C GLN A 16 -15.33 -4.65 -7.47
N ILE A 17 -16.56 -4.38 -7.91
CA ILE A 17 -16.90 -4.41 -9.34
C ILE A 17 -15.97 -3.47 -10.12
N LEU A 18 -15.74 -2.24 -9.63
CA LEU A 18 -14.85 -1.29 -10.28
C LEU A 18 -13.42 -1.83 -10.41
N VAL A 19 -12.84 -2.40 -9.35
CA VAL A 19 -11.49 -2.98 -9.38
C VAL A 19 -11.41 -4.11 -10.41
N PHE A 20 -12.37 -5.03 -10.41
CA PHE A 20 -12.40 -6.10 -11.40
C PHE A 20 -12.56 -5.55 -12.83
N LEU A 21 -13.43 -4.56 -13.06
CA LEU A 21 -13.56 -3.94 -14.39
C LEU A 21 -12.25 -3.31 -14.87
N LEU A 22 -11.56 -2.56 -14.00
CA LEU A 22 -10.32 -1.88 -14.35
C LEU A 22 -9.15 -2.86 -14.58
N TYR A 23 -9.14 -4.00 -13.90
CA TYR A 23 -7.97 -4.90 -13.84
C TYR A 23 -8.22 -6.35 -14.24
N HIS A 24 -9.39 -6.71 -14.79
CA HIS A 24 -9.70 -8.10 -15.19
C HIS A 24 -8.65 -8.73 -16.11
N ARG A 25 -7.96 -7.94 -16.93
CA ARG A 25 -6.88 -8.42 -17.82
C ARG A 25 -5.73 -9.08 -17.06
N ILE A 26 -5.47 -8.67 -15.81
CA ILE A 26 -4.43 -9.26 -14.95
C ILE A 26 -4.71 -10.75 -14.71
N LEU A 27 -5.97 -11.18 -14.68
CA LEU A 27 -6.36 -12.57 -14.43
C LEU A 27 -5.86 -13.55 -15.50
N SER A 28 -5.50 -13.06 -16.69
CA SER A 28 -4.94 -13.88 -17.79
C SER A 28 -3.44 -13.70 -17.96
N MET A 29 -2.74 -13.11 -16.99
CA MET A 29 -1.29 -13.00 -17.04
C MET A 29 -0.63 -14.30 -16.55
N PRO A 30 0.49 -14.73 -17.15
CA PRO A 30 1.35 -15.75 -16.57
C PRO A 30 2.08 -15.21 -15.33
N PHE A 31 2.62 -16.10 -14.51
CA PHE A 31 3.69 -15.73 -13.57
C PHE A 31 4.86 -15.13 -14.36
N TRP A 32 5.33 -13.95 -13.96
CA TRP A 32 6.33 -13.22 -14.73
C TRP A 32 7.60 -12.91 -13.94
N SER A 33 7.64 -13.18 -12.64
CA SER A 33 8.85 -13.04 -11.84
C SER A 33 9.30 -14.41 -11.30
N ALA A 34 10.61 -14.58 -11.19
CA ALA A 34 11.19 -15.77 -10.55
C ALA A 34 10.74 -15.87 -9.08
N GLU A 35 10.60 -14.73 -8.40
CA GLU A 35 10.10 -14.65 -7.03
C GLU A 35 8.68 -15.23 -6.89
N ASP A 36 7.79 -15.03 -7.87
CA ASP A 36 6.44 -15.63 -7.84
C ASP A 36 6.55 -17.17 -7.83
N LEU A 37 7.43 -17.76 -8.65
CA LEU A 37 7.61 -19.21 -8.71
C LEU A 37 8.32 -19.76 -7.46
N GLU A 38 9.23 -19.00 -6.86
CA GLU A 38 9.85 -19.36 -5.58
C GLU A 38 8.82 -19.42 -4.45
N VAL A 39 7.89 -18.47 -4.39
CA VAL A 39 6.79 -18.47 -3.41
C VAL A 39 5.91 -19.71 -3.57
N LEU A 40 5.59 -20.11 -4.81
CA LEU A 40 4.82 -21.33 -5.08
C LEU A 40 5.59 -22.59 -4.70
N HIS A 41 6.90 -22.61 -4.95
CA HIS A 41 7.77 -23.73 -4.57
C HIS A 41 7.86 -23.88 -3.04
N ASP A 42 7.96 -22.78 -2.30
CA ASP A 42 7.90 -22.80 -0.84
C ASP A 42 6.50 -23.25 -0.36
N ALA A 43 5.42 -22.77 -0.98
CA ALA A 43 4.07 -23.20 -0.66
C ALA A 43 3.86 -24.72 -0.89
N LEU A 44 4.40 -25.27 -1.98
CA LEU A 44 4.40 -26.70 -2.28
C LEU A 44 5.11 -27.50 -1.18
N ARG A 45 6.30 -27.05 -0.76
CA ARG A 45 7.08 -27.70 0.31
C ARG A 45 6.37 -27.68 1.67
N LEU A 46 5.66 -26.59 1.95
CA LEU A 46 4.99 -26.38 3.24
C LEU A 46 3.58 -27.01 3.29
N SER A 47 3.00 -27.31 2.12
CA SER A 47 1.64 -27.86 2.03
C SER A 47 1.46 -29.18 2.81
N PRO A 48 2.37 -30.16 2.81
CA PRO A 48 2.16 -31.42 3.54
C PRO A 48 2.09 -31.24 5.06
N ASN A 49 2.83 -30.28 5.62
CA ASN A 49 2.90 -30.06 7.06
C ASN A 49 2.96 -28.56 7.42
N PRO A 50 1.80 -27.91 7.65
CA PRO A 50 1.76 -26.48 7.97
C PRO A 50 2.38 -26.14 9.33
N ALA A 51 2.63 -27.11 10.22
CA ALA A 51 3.32 -26.84 11.47
C ALA A 51 4.78 -26.39 11.24
N VAL A 52 5.38 -26.77 10.11
CA VAL A 52 6.73 -26.36 9.71
C VAL A 52 6.82 -24.87 9.41
N LEU A 53 5.69 -24.20 9.12
CA LEU A 53 5.62 -22.76 8.84
C LEU A 53 6.25 -21.91 9.96
N LEU A 54 6.13 -22.33 11.22
CA LEU A 54 6.66 -21.58 12.35
C LEU A 54 8.20 -21.59 12.45
N HIS A 55 8.84 -22.54 11.78
CA HIS A 55 10.30 -22.71 11.77
C HIS A 55 10.91 -22.44 10.39
N HIS A 56 10.07 -22.19 9.37
CA HIS A 56 10.52 -22.05 8.00
C HIS A 56 10.95 -20.62 7.68
N ILE A 57 12.23 -20.46 7.38
CA ILE A 57 12.77 -19.25 6.76
C ILE A 57 12.63 -19.44 5.24
N GLY A 58 11.55 -18.94 4.67
CA GLY A 58 11.32 -19.03 3.22
C GLY A 58 12.29 -18.20 2.41
N SER A 59 12.41 -18.49 1.11
CA SER A 59 13.40 -17.84 0.24
C SER A 59 13.07 -16.37 0.00
N VAL A 60 11.78 -16.08 -0.20
CA VAL A 60 11.26 -14.72 -0.43
C VAL A 60 10.65 -14.15 0.85
N PHE A 61 9.85 -14.96 1.56
CA PHE A 61 9.10 -14.54 2.73
C PHE A 61 9.30 -15.48 3.90
N SER A 62 9.40 -14.90 5.08
CA SER A 62 9.55 -15.64 6.34
C SER A 62 8.36 -15.39 7.29
N GLN A 63 7.34 -14.69 6.80
CA GLN A 63 6.23 -14.22 7.60
C GLN A 63 5.08 -15.26 7.62
N PRO A 64 4.73 -15.81 8.80
CA PRO A 64 3.91 -17.02 8.89
C PRO A 64 2.48 -16.81 8.38
N ILE A 65 1.89 -15.63 8.61
CA ILE A 65 0.54 -15.33 8.13
C ILE A 65 0.49 -15.29 6.60
N LEU A 66 1.52 -14.74 5.97
CA LEU A 66 1.60 -14.65 4.52
C LEU A 66 1.87 -16.03 3.91
N GLN A 67 2.81 -16.80 4.48
CA GLN A 67 3.08 -18.16 4.02
C GLN A 67 1.85 -19.06 4.16
N LEU A 68 1.11 -18.96 5.27
CA LEU A 68 -0.14 -19.69 5.45
C LEU A 68 -1.16 -19.35 4.36
N LEU A 69 -1.29 -18.06 4.03
CA LEU A 69 -2.18 -17.61 2.95
C LEU A 69 -1.76 -18.22 1.61
N PHE A 70 -0.47 -18.19 1.26
CA PHE A 70 0.03 -18.80 0.03
C PHE A 70 -0.13 -20.32 -0.01
N VAL A 71 0.03 -21.02 1.12
CA VAL A 71 -0.25 -22.48 1.18
C VAL A 71 -1.73 -22.77 0.91
N LEU A 72 -2.64 -21.97 1.48
CA LEU A 72 -4.08 -22.13 1.25
C LEU A 72 -4.46 -21.83 -0.21
N GLU A 73 -3.89 -20.78 -0.79
CA GLU A 73 -4.08 -20.44 -2.20
C GLU A 73 -3.50 -21.51 -3.10
N PHE A 74 -2.30 -22.01 -2.81
CA PHE A 74 -1.65 -23.08 -3.57
C PHE A 74 -2.46 -24.37 -3.59
N ARG A 75 -3.02 -24.78 -2.45
CA ARG A 75 -3.94 -25.92 -2.40
C ARG A 75 -5.21 -25.72 -3.23
N THR A 76 -5.64 -24.48 -3.44
CA THR A 76 -6.88 -24.16 -4.14
C THR A 76 -6.66 -23.97 -5.64
N PHE A 77 -5.56 -23.29 -6.02
CA PHE A 77 -5.32 -22.82 -7.38
C PHE A 77 -4.14 -23.54 -8.06
N GLN A 78 -3.29 -24.24 -7.32
CA GLN A 78 -2.09 -24.90 -7.84
C GLN A 78 -1.23 -23.90 -8.65
N LEU A 79 -0.89 -24.22 -9.90
CA LEU A 79 -0.16 -23.33 -10.81
C LEU A 79 -1.04 -22.44 -11.68
N ASP A 80 -2.35 -22.33 -11.41
CA ASP A 80 -3.20 -21.36 -12.12
C ASP A 80 -2.99 -19.93 -11.56
N PRO A 81 -2.36 -19.02 -12.32
CA PRO A 81 -2.12 -17.65 -11.86
C PRO A 81 -3.41 -16.84 -11.63
N SER A 82 -4.52 -17.23 -12.29
CA SER A 82 -5.76 -16.46 -12.26
C SER A 82 -6.34 -16.32 -10.85
N GLY A 83 -6.27 -17.39 -10.05
CA GLY A 83 -6.76 -17.43 -8.68
C GLY A 83 -6.01 -16.47 -7.74
N TYR A 84 -4.68 -16.48 -7.79
CA TYR A 84 -3.84 -15.59 -6.99
C TYR A 84 -4.08 -14.11 -7.34
N PHE A 85 -4.15 -13.79 -8.64
CA PHE A 85 -4.44 -12.44 -9.06
C PHE A 85 -5.87 -12.01 -8.70
N ALA A 86 -6.84 -12.91 -8.69
CA ALA A 86 -8.18 -12.62 -8.18
C ALA A 86 -8.15 -12.26 -6.69
N VAL A 87 -7.37 -12.97 -5.87
CA VAL A 87 -7.18 -12.61 -4.45
C VAL A 87 -6.56 -11.22 -4.31
N ASN A 88 -5.53 -10.89 -5.11
CA ASN A 88 -4.95 -9.55 -5.13
C ASN A 88 -6.01 -8.46 -5.44
N LEU A 89 -6.87 -8.69 -6.44
CA LEU A 89 -7.94 -7.74 -6.78
C LEU A 89 -8.96 -7.60 -5.63
N VAL A 90 -9.35 -8.70 -4.99
CA VAL A 90 -10.24 -8.66 -3.82
C VAL A 90 -9.62 -7.87 -2.67
N LEU A 91 -8.36 -8.14 -2.33
CA LEU A 91 -7.62 -7.41 -1.30
C LEU A 91 -7.50 -5.92 -1.63
N HIS A 92 -7.27 -5.57 -2.91
CA HIS A 92 -7.23 -4.18 -3.35
C HIS A 92 -8.59 -3.47 -3.19
N GLY A 93 -9.68 -4.11 -3.59
CA GLY A 93 -11.03 -3.58 -3.39
C GLY A 93 -11.39 -3.42 -1.91
N LEU A 94 -10.98 -4.37 -1.06
CA LEU A 94 -11.14 -4.27 0.41
C LEU A 94 -10.33 -3.11 0.98
N ASN A 95 -9.10 -2.89 0.51
CA ASN A 95 -8.28 -1.74 0.88
C ASN A 95 -8.96 -0.40 0.53
N ALA A 96 -9.50 -0.28 -0.69
CA ALA A 96 -10.25 0.91 -1.11
C ALA A 96 -11.50 1.13 -0.24
N PHE A 97 -12.22 0.06 0.10
CA PHE A 97 -13.37 0.13 0.98
C PHE A 97 -12.99 0.55 2.41
N MET A 98 -11.91 -0.01 2.97
CA MET A 98 -11.42 0.36 4.29
C MET A 98 -10.93 1.81 4.34
N LEU A 99 -10.30 2.31 3.26
CA LEU A 99 -9.98 3.73 3.12
C LEU A 99 -11.25 4.58 3.13
N TYR A 100 -12.28 4.20 2.37
CA TYR A 100 -13.59 4.86 2.39
C TYR A 100 -14.16 4.94 3.82
N LEU A 101 -14.15 3.85 4.57
CA LEU A 101 -14.64 3.82 5.94
C LEU A 101 -13.84 4.74 6.88
N LEU A 102 -12.51 4.73 6.75
CA LEU A 102 -11.61 5.55 7.54
C LEU A 102 -11.81 7.05 7.25
N VAL A 103 -11.87 7.43 5.96
CA VAL A 103 -12.10 8.82 5.53
C VAL A 103 -13.49 9.29 5.96
N ASN A 104 -14.52 8.46 5.79
CA ASN A 104 -15.88 8.77 6.21
C ASN A 104 -16.02 8.92 7.73
N MET A 105 -15.14 8.28 8.52
CA MET A 105 -15.08 8.44 9.97
C MET A 105 -14.35 9.73 10.39
N LEU A 106 -13.25 10.07 9.71
CA LEU A 106 -12.40 11.21 10.08
C LEU A 106 -12.90 12.55 9.54
N PHE A 107 -13.46 12.56 8.33
CA PHE A 107 -14.00 13.78 7.73
C PHE A 107 -15.47 13.96 8.08
N HIS A 108 -15.85 15.18 8.47
CA HIS A 108 -17.26 15.55 8.69
C HIS A 108 -18.09 15.47 7.39
N ARG A 109 -17.45 15.67 6.23
CA ARG A 109 -18.10 15.64 4.92
C ARG A 109 -17.84 14.31 4.21
N ALA A 110 -18.83 13.43 4.20
CA ALA A 110 -18.77 12.12 3.52
C ALA A 110 -18.47 12.20 2.00
N ARG A 111 -18.63 13.38 1.38
CA ARG A 111 -18.41 13.60 -0.06
C ARG A 111 -16.97 13.32 -0.52
N MET A 112 -15.98 13.38 0.37
CA MET A 112 -14.57 13.14 0.02
C MET A 112 -14.17 11.65 0.10
N ALA A 113 -14.93 10.84 0.84
CA ALA A 113 -14.57 9.44 1.11
C ALA A 113 -14.67 8.55 -0.15
N LEU A 114 -15.74 8.71 -0.93
CA LEU A 114 -15.93 7.91 -2.15
C LEU A 114 -14.89 8.26 -3.23
N PRO A 115 -14.63 9.55 -3.57
CA PRO A 115 -13.57 9.89 -4.52
C PRO A 115 -12.19 9.39 -4.10
N ALA A 116 -11.83 9.48 -2.81
CA ALA A 116 -10.55 8.96 -2.33
C ALA A 116 -10.43 7.44 -2.53
N ALA A 117 -11.49 6.70 -2.24
CA ALA A 117 -11.52 5.25 -2.45
C ALA A 117 -11.54 4.86 -3.93
N VAL A 118 -12.22 5.62 -4.80
CA VAL A 118 -12.20 5.40 -6.25
C VAL A 118 -10.81 5.66 -6.82
N LEU A 119 -10.11 6.71 -6.36
CA LEU A 119 -8.73 6.97 -6.77
C LEU A 119 -7.80 5.83 -6.35
N LEU A 120 -7.95 5.32 -5.12
CA LEU A 120 -7.17 4.17 -4.68
C LEU A 120 -7.52 2.92 -5.49
N ALA A 121 -8.81 2.66 -5.73
CA ALA A 121 -9.29 1.52 -6.52
C ALA A 121 -8.79 1.58 -7.98
N ALA A 122 -8.45 2.76 -8.48
CA ALA A 122 -7.77 2.97 -9.76
C ALA A 122 -6.23 2.96 -9.63
N SER A 123 -5.69 2.52 -8.49
CA SER A 123 -4.27 2.43 -8.16
C SER A 123 -3.48 3.75 -8.27
N VAL A 124 -4.13 4.90 -8.12
CA VAL A 124 -3.48 6.21 -8.26
C VAL A 124 -2.33 6.35 -7.24
N GLY A 125 -1.13 6.63 -7.75
CA GLY A 125 0.08 6.84 -6.96
C GLY A 125 0.92 5.58 -6.67
N ASN A 126 0.38 4.37 -6.89
CA ASN A 126 1.15 3.11 -6.80
C ASN A 126 1.27 2.37 -8.14
N TYR A 127 0.43 2.73 -9.12
CA TYR A 127 0.49 2.25 -10.51
C TYR A 127 0.38 0.74 -10.69
N GLY A 128 -0.42 0.08 -9.84
CA GLY A 128 -0.93 -1.28 -10.05
C GLY A 128 0.11 -2.40 -10.05
N LYS A 129 1.41 -2.11 -9.88
CA LYS A 129 2.47 -3.13 -9.82
C LYS A 129 2.21 -4.18 -8.74
N ALA A 130 1.68 -3.77 -7.59
CA ALA A 130 1.32 -4.67 -6.50
C ALA A 130 0.18 -5.65 -6.86
N LEU A 131 -0.65 -5.33 -7.86
CA LEU A 131 -1.73 -6.19 -8.33
C LEU A 131 -1.24 -7.27 -9.30
N MET A 132 -0.11 -7.01 -9.97
CA MET A 132 0.38 -7.82 -11.08
C MET A 132 1.33 -8.93 -10.68
N SER A 133 1.73 -9.04 -9.41
CA SER A 133 2.67 -10.06 -8.93
C SER A 133 2.14 -10.76 -7.69
N LEU A 134 2.50 -12.04 -7.53
CA LEU A 134 2.17 -12.84 -6.36
C LEU A 134 2.83 -12.25 -5.11
N THR A 135 4.09 -11.81 -5.20
CA THR A 135 4.78 -11.15 -4.08
C THR A 135 4.13 -9.82 -3.67
N GLY A 136 3.40 -9.18 -4.60
CA GLY A 136 2.60 -7.98 -4.33
C GLY A 136 1.51 -8.18 -3.27
N GLN A 137 1.04 -9.43 -3.07
CA GLN A 137 0.02 -9.78 -2.10
C GLN A 137 0.41 -9.44 -0.66
N GLU A 138 1.70 -9.56 -0.31
CA GLU A 138 2.22 -9.13 1.01
C GLU A 138 1.83 -7.66 1.28
N THR A 139 2.05 -6.79 0.30
CA THR A 139 1.80 -5.36 0.43
C THR A 139 0.31 -5.06 0.53
N LEU A 140 -0.52 -5.77 -0.23
CA LEU A 140 -1.98 -5.60 -0.22
C LEU A 140 -2.59 -6.07 1.12
N LEU A 141 -2.16 -7.24 1.60
CA LEU A 141 -2.59 -7.79 2.89
C LEU A 141 -2.14 -6.89 4.05
N LEU A 142 -0.88 -6.46 4.03
CA LEU A 142 -0.36 -5.54 5.03
C LEU A 142 -1.16 -4.24 5.07
N ALA A 143 -1.46 -3.64 3.92
CA ALA A 143 -2.26 -2.43 3.87
C ALA A 143 -3.68 -2.63 4.44
N LEU A 144 -4.27 -3.81 4.21
CA LEU A 144 -5.59 -4.14 4.74
C LEU A 144 -5.55 -4.21 6.27
N LEU A 145 -4.59 -4.96 6.82
CA LEU A 145 -4.37 -5.05 8.26
C LEU A 145 -4.06 -3.67 8.86
N TYR A 146 -3.20 -2.88 8.21
CA TYR A 146 -2.84 -1.52 8.61
C TYR A 146 -4.09 -0.61 8.73
N LEU A 147 -4.94 -0.60 7.70
CA LEU A 147 -6.19 0.16 7.69
C LEU A 147 -7.20 -0.35 8.72
N MET A 148 -7.32 -1.68 8.88
CA MET A 148 -8.21 -2.28 9.89
C MET A 148 -7.79 -1.93 11.31
N VAL A 149 -6.49 -2.03 11.63
CA VAL A 149 -5.94 -1.65 12.95
C VAL A 149 -6.30 -0.20 13.27
N LEU A 150 -6.01 0.72 12.35
CA LEU A 150 -6.29 2.13 12.56
C LEU A 150 -7.78 2.40 12.66
N TYR A 151 -8.59 1.85 11.76
CA TYR A 151 -10.03 2.01 11.79
C TYR A 151 -10.62 1.55 13.13
N VAL A 152 -10.27 0.34 13.57
CA VAL A 152 -10.76 -0.27 14.80
C VAL A 152 -10.29 0.50 16.03
N LEU A 153 -9.01 0.87 16.12
CA LEU A 153 -8.47 1.59 17.28
C LEU A 153 -8.96 3.04 17.36
N ILE A 154 -9.07 3.75 16.23
CA ILE A 154 -9.67 5.09 16.18
C ILE A 154 -11.15 5.01 16.57
N ARG A 155 -11.87 4.01 16.07
CA ARG A 155 -13.29 3.78 16.42
C ARG A 155 -13.46 3.42 17.90
N ALA A 156 -12.56 2.63 18.48
CA ALA A 156 -12.52 2.34 19.91
C ALA A 156 -12.31 3.63 20.73
N ASP A 157 -11.42 4.50 20.26
CA ASP A 157 -11.12 5.77 20.90
C ASP A 157 -12.34 6.73 20.87
N PHE A 158 -13.08 6.79 19.76
CA PHE A 158 -14.32 7.58 19.66
C PHE A 158 -15.50 7.01 20.44
N LYS A 159 -15.78 5.70 20.34
CA LYS A 159 -17.01 5.09 20.89
C LYS A 159 -16.88 4.65 22.35
N HIS A 160 -15.69 4.27 22.77
CA HIS A 160 -15.43 3.66 24.09
C HIS A 160 -14.43 4.45 24.92
N HIS A 161 -14.19 5.72 24.55
CA HIS A 161 -13.23 6.61 25.21
C HIS A 161 -11.83 6.00 25.36
N GLY A 162 -11.45 5.04 24.51
CA GLY A 162 -10.15 4.37 24.55
C GLY A 162 -9.94 3.46 25.76
N ARG A 163 -11.00 2.93 26.37
CA ARG A 163 -10.92 1.92 27.44
C ARG A 163 -10.21 0.65 26.96
N ILE A 164 -9.27 0.15 27.76
CA ILE A 164 -8.48 -1.07 27.47
C ILE A 164 -9.39 -2.31 27.36
N SER A 165 -10.44 -2.39 28.18
CA SER A 165 -11.40 -3.51 28.17
C SER A 165 -12.40 -3.47 27.01
N SER A 166 -12.33 -2.48 26.12
CA SER A 166 -13.24 -2.43 24.97
C SER A 166 -12.94 -3.60 24.02
N PRO A 167 -13.96 -4.33 23.54
CA PRO A 167 -13.76 -5.39 22.55
C PRO A 167 -13.11 -4.87 21.26
N TRP A 168 -13.33 -3.59 20.92
CA TRP A 168 -12.67 -2.94 19.79
C TRP A 168 -11.17 -2.76 20.03
N TYR A 169 -10.76 -2.43 21.25
CA TYR A 169 -9.34 -2.31 21.56
C TYR A 169 -8.65 -3.68 21.50
N LEU A 170 -9.26 -4.72 22.06
CA LEU A 170 -8.76 -6.09 21.98
C LEU A 170 -8.63 -6.57 20.53
N LEU A 171 -9.67 -6.35 19.71
CA LEU A 171 -9.61 -6.66 18.28
C LEU A 171 -8.48 -5.88 17.58
N GLY A 172 -8.31 -4.60 17.91
CA GLY A 172 -7.22 -3.78 17.36
C GLY A 172 -5.84 -4.29 17.76
N LEU A 173 -5.68 -4.80 18.98
CA LEU A 173 -4.43 -5.43 19.46
C LEU A 173 -4.13 -6.74 18.72
N VAL A 174 -5.13 -7.60 18.52
CA VAL A 174 -4.99 -8.83 17.74
C VAL A 174 -4.58 -8.50 16.30
N LEU A 175 -5.28 -7.57 15.64
CA LEU A 175 -4.95 -7.13 14.29
C LEU A 175 -3.56 -6.49 14.20
N PHE A 176 -3.12 -5.77 15.23
CA PHE A 176 -1.77 -5.19 15.30
C PHE A 176 -0.71 -6.29 15.37
N GLY A 177 -0.94 -7.32 16.18
CA GLY A 177 -0.08 -8.52 16.22
C GLY A 177 0.00 -9.22 14.85
N LEU A 178 -1.16 -9.44 14.21
CA LEU A 178 -1.22 -10.03 12.86
C LEU A 178 -0.47 -9.19 11.82
N ALA A 179 -0.62 -7.86 11.85
CA ALA A 179 0.12 -6.96 10.96
C ALA A 179 1.65 -7.09 11.15
N GLY A 180 2.10 -7.22 12.40
CA GLY A 180 3.50 -7.45 12.72
C GLY A 180 4.02 -8.76 12.16
N LEU A 181 3.21 -9.82 12.27
CA LEU A 181 3.51 -11.14 11.72
C LEU A 181 3.49 -11.18 10.18
N THR A 182 2.99 -10.14 9.50
CA THR A 182 3.01 -10.03 8.02
C THR A 182 4.22 -9.24 7.52
N ARG A 183 4.56 -8.11 8.15
CA ARG A 183 5.72 -7.27 7.79
C ARG A 183 6.06 -6.33 8.95
N PRO A 184 7.33 -5.94 9.16
CA PRO A 184 7.68 -4.94 10.17
C PRO A 184 7.28 -3.52 9.77
N ALA A 185 5.98 -3.25 9.78
CA ALA A 185 5.38 -1.93 9.61
C ALA A 185 4.73 -1.41 10.90
N LEU A 186 4.95 -2.09 12.04
CA LEU A 186 4.33 -1.71 13.31
C LEU A 186 4.67 -0.28 13.74
N PHE A 187 5.92 0.16 13.52
CA PHE A 187 6.34 1.51 13.86
C PHE A 187 5.62 2.60 13.06
N SER A 188 5.36 2.39 11.75
CA SER A 188 4.58 3.36 10.98
C SER A 188 3.12 3.39 11.45
N ILE A 189 2.52 2.24 11.79
CA ILE A 189 1.17 2.18 12.40
C ILE A 189 1.13 3.01 13.70
N LEU A 190 2.11 2.82 14.59
CA LEU A 190 2.22 3.55 15.86
C LEU A 190 2.35 5.05 15.62
N LEU A 191 3.20 5.48 14.69
CA LEU A 191 3.36 6.88 14.34
C LEU A 191 2.08 7.47 13.73
N CYS A 192 1.34 6.72 12.90
CA CYS A 192 0.03 7.15 12.41
C CYS A 192 -0.98 7.29 13.55
N LEU A 193 -1.04 6.33 14.49
CA LEU A 193 -1.90 6.46 15.67
C LEU A 193 -1.54 7.67 16.53
N LEU A 194 -0.24 7.96 16.69
CA LEU A 194 0.25 9.13 17.41
C LEU A 194 -0.19 10.42 16.71
N ALA A 195 -0.01 10.50 15.39
CA ALA A 195 -0.48 11.62 14.57
C ALA A 195 -1.99 11.84 14.72
N TYR A 196 -2.79 10.76 14.67
CA TYR A 196 -4.24 10.84 14.94
C TYR A 196 -4.51 11.42 16.35
N LYS A 197 -3.89 10.86 17.39
CA LYS A 197 -4.11 11.29 18.77
C LYS A 197 -3.73 12.75 19.00
N PHE A 198 -2.70 13.23 18.30
CA PHE A 198 -2.24 14.62 18.32
C PHE A 198 -3.23 15.55 17.60
N PHE A 199 -3.56 15.29 16.33
CA PHE A 199 -4.42 16.19 15.55
C PHE A 199 -5.87 16.24 16.03
N PHE A 200 -6.37 15.14 16.60
CA PHE A 200 -7.75 15.02 17.09
C PHE A 200 -7.86 15.14 18.61
N TYR A 201 -6.88 15.73 19.30
CA TYR A 201 -6.85 15.86 20.77
C TYR A 201 -8.16 16.44 21.36
N LYS A 202 -8.71 17.50 20.74
CA LYS A 202 -9.93 18.15 21.20
C LYS A 202 -11.18 17.28 21.00
N GLU A 203 -11.33 16.66 19.83
CA GLU A 203 -12.43 15.73 19.51
C GLU A 203 -12.43 14.49 20.42
N ARG A 204 -11.25 14.14 20.92
CA ARG A 204 -11.06 13.07 21.90
C ARG A 204 -11.40 13.51 23.33
N GLY A 205 -11.87 14.75 23.55
CA GLY A 205 -12.18 15.27 24.88
C GLY A 205 -10.94 15.65 25.70
N GLY A 206 -9.85 16.05 25.05
CA GLY A 206 -8.61 16.45 25.73
C GLY A 206 -7.85 15.28 26.38
N ARG A 207 -8.13 14.04 25.97
CA ARG A 207 -7.36 12.88 26.45
C ARG A 207 -5.93 12.95 25.94
N GLY A 208 -4.97 12.64 26.81
CA GLY A 208 -3.54 12.65 26.50
C GLY A 208 -3.18 11.94 25.20
N VAL A 209 -2.07 12.37 24.60
CA VAL A 209 -1.53 11.80 23.36
C VAL A 209 -0.93 10.40 23.61
N PHE A 210 -0.40 10.16 24.81
CA PHE A 210 0.15 8.87 25.26
C PHE A 210 -0.72 8.23 26.36
N PRO A 211 -1.94 7.78 26.07
CA PRO A 211 -2.74 7.02 27.03
C PRO A 211 -2.11 5.63 27.26
N PRO A 212 -2.46 4.92 28.34
CA PRO A 212 -1.96 3.56 28.61
C PRO A 212 -2.15 2.58 27.44
N THR A 213 -3.25 2.71 26.68
CA THR A 213 -3.49 1.91 25.47
C THR A 213 -2.44 2.10 24.38
N MET A 214 -1.83 3.28 24.28
CA MET A 214 -0.74 3.55 23.34
C MET A 214 0.57 2.96 23.85
N VAL A 215 0.84 3.05 25.15
CA VAL A 215 2.02 2.45 25.78
C VAL A 215 2.03 0.93 25.58
N ILE A 216 0.88 0.26 25.77
CA ILE A 216 0.74 -1.18 25.51
C ILE A 216 1.10 -1.52 24.05
N LEU A 217 0.62 -0.75 23.07
CA LEU A 217 0.93 -0.98 21.65
C LEU A 217 2.42 -0.73 21.33
N ILE A 218 3.03 0.28 21.96
CA ILE A 218 4.48 0.54 21.83
C ILE A 218 5.27 -0.63 22.39
N VAL A 219 4.96 -1.07 23.62
CA VAL A 219 5.61 -2.23 24.26
C VAL A 219 5.42 -3.48 23.40
N ALA A 220 4.20 -3.75 22.93
CA ALA A 220 3.94 -4.88 22.04
C ALA A 220 4.75 -4.78 20.73
N GLY A 221 4.85 -3.59 20.13
CA GLY A 221 5.64 -3.37 18.92
C GLY A 221 7.15 -3.56 19.14
N VAL A 222 7.68 -3.11 20.28
CA VAL A 222 9.08 -3.31 20.67
C VAL A 222 9.36 -4.78 20.95
N LEU A 223 8.53 -5.44 21.75
CA LEU A 223 8.65 -6.87 22.03
C LEU A 223 8.61 -7.68 20.73
N PHE A 224 7.69 -7.34 19.82
CA PHE A 224 7.61 -7.98 18.53
C PHE A 224 8.89 -7.81 17.69
N ALA A 225 9.46 -6.60 17.67
CA ALA A 225 10.72 -6.34 16.99
C ALA A 225 11.89 -7.16 17.59
N VAL A 226 11.97 -7.22 18.93
CA VAL A 226 12.99 -8.01 19.64
C VAL A 226 12.84 -9.50 19.36
N PHE A 227 11.63 -10.04 19.49
CA PHE A 227 11.35 -11.45 19.18
C PHE A 227 11.72 -11.78 17.74
N ARG A 228 11.37 -10.91 16.79
CA ARG A 228 11.70 -11.11 15.39
C ARG A 228 13.22 -11.22 15.16
N GLU A 229 14.03 -10.36 15.78
CA GLU A 229 15.50 -10.46 15.68
C GLU A 229 16.03 -11.74 16.34
N MET A 230 15.47 -12.16 17.49
CA MET A 230 15.89 -13.39 18.19
C MET A 230 15.60 -14.67 17.40
N TRP A 231 14.47 -14.72 16.66
CA TRP A 231 14.12 -15.86 15.82
C TRP A 231 14.83 -15.90 14.46
N GLY A 232 15.82 -15.02 14.24
CA GLY A 232 16.65 -15.06 13.04
C GLY A 232 15.95 -14.56 11.78
N PHE A 233 14.84 -13.82 11.91
CA PHE A 233 14.20 -13.12 10.79
C PHE A 233 15.02 -11.91 10.36
N ARG A 234 16.17 -12.18 9.74
CA ARG A 234 17.05 -11.17 9.18
C ARG A 234 16.33 -10.52 8.02
N GLN A 235 15.92 -9.27 8.21
CA GLN A 235 15.69 -8.45 7.04
C GLN A 235 17.02 -8.13 6.38
N PRO A 236 17.04 -7.84 5.08
CA PRO A 236 18.20 -7.16 4.51
C PRO A 236 18.42 -5.91 5.36
N TYR A 237 19.46 -5.95 6.20
CA TYR A 237 19.81 -4.83 7.07
C TYR A 237 19.99 -3.61 6.17
N ILE A 238 19.72 -2.43 6.74
CA ILE A 238 20.14 -1.19 6.08
C ILE A 238 21.66 -1.27 6.00
N HIS A 239 22.16 -1.67 4.83
CA HIS A 239 23.58 -1.81 4.61
C HIS A 239 24.10 -0.40 4.35
N PHE A 240 24.47 0.27 5.42
CA PHE A 240 25.34 1.42 5.32
C PHE A 240 26.69 0.87 4.86
N SER A 241 27.16 1.26 3.69
CA SER A 241 28.55 1.01 3.33
C SER A 241 29.42 1.55 4.46
N GLU A 242 30.47 0.82 4.85
CA GLU A 242 31.32 1.18 6.00
C GLU A 242 31.84 2.63 5.93
N ASP A 243 31.93 3.21 4.72
CA ASP A 243 32.38 4.58 4.48
C ASP A 243 31.30 5.68 4.60
N GLN A 244 30.02 5.35 4.82
CA GLN A 244 28.93 6.34 4.83
C GLN A 244 28.73 6.98 6.21
N THR A 245 28.91 8.29 6.29
CA THR A 245 28.60 9.07 7.50
C THR A 245 27.09 9.11 7.79
N VAL A 246 26.71 9.27 9.06
CA VAL A 246 25.29 9.42 9.47
C VAL A 246 24.60 10.57 8.71
N LEU A 247 25.28 11.69 8.51
CA LEU A 247 24.76 12.83 7.75
C LEU A 247 24.48 12.47 6.28
N SER A 248 25.36 11.69 5.64
CA SER A 248 25.14 11.23 4.26
C SER A 248 23.92 10.32 4.16
N SER A 249 23.69 9.48 5.17
CA SER A 249 22.53 8.58 5.26
C SER A 249 21.22 9.35 5.46
N VAL A 250 21.20 10.34 6.36
CA VAL A 250 20.04 11.21 6.57
C VAL A 250 19.72 11.99 5.30
N TRP A 251 20.73 12.55 4.63
CA TRP A 251 20.55 13.25 3.36
C TRP A 251 20.00 12.34 2.26
N LEU A 252 20.53 11.12 2.14
CA LEU A 252 20.05 10.12 1.19
C LEU A 252 18.61 9.71 1.47
N ALA A 253 18.24 9.55 2.74
CA ALA A 253 16.87 9.25 3.15
C ALA A 253 15.91 10.40 2.75
N VAL A 254 16.26 11.66 3.07
CA VAL A 254 15.47 12.83 2.67
C VAL A 254 15.30 12.90 1.15
N LYS A 255 16.39 12.74 0.38
CA LYS A 255 16.35 12.69 -1.08
C LYS A 255 15.44 11.57 -1.58
N THR A 256 15.48 10.41 -0.92
CA THR A 256 14.68 9.24 -1.28
C THR A 256 13.20 9.44 -0.98
N VAL A 257 12.83 10.11 0.12
CA VAL A 257 11.45 10.52 0.41
C VAL A 257 10.91 11.36 -0.75
N PHE A 258 11.61 12.43 -1.14
CA PHE A 258 11.17 13.26 -2.25
C PHE A 258 11.15 12.50 -3.58
N ARG A 259 12.11 11.61 -3.84
CA ARG A 259 12.10 10.75 -5.02
C ARG A 259 10.82 9.92 -5.07
N TYR A 260 10.44 9.27 -3.97
CA TYR A 260 9.21 8.48 -3.88
C TYR A 260 7.95 9.33 -4.06
N LEU A 261 7.85 10.47 -3.38
CA LEU A 261 6.71 11.39 -3.53
C LEU A 261 6.57 11.93 -4.97
N ASN A 262 7.69 12.26 -5.62
CA ASN A 262 7.70 12.66 -7.02
C ASN A 262 7.15 11.56 -7.92
N LEU A 263 7.45 10.29 -7.64
CA LEU A 263 6.97 9.18 -8.47
C LEU A 263 5.49 8.93 -8.32
N MET A 264 4.93 9.20 -7.14
CA MET A 264 3.48 9.16 -6.94
C MET A 264 2.73 10.21 -7.79
N VAL A 265 3.40 11.31 -8.16
CA VAL A 265 2.83 12.39 -8.99
C VAL A 265 3.24 12.25 -10.46
N PHE A 266 4.47 11.81 -10.71
CA PHE A 266 5.11 11.75 -12.01
C PHE A 266 5.87 10.42 -12.14
N PRO A 267 5.18 9.35 -12.57
CA PRO A 267 5.69 7.98 -12.58
C PRO A 267 6.72 7.67 -13.67
N MET A 268 7.45 8.68 -14.15
CA MET A 268 8.44 8.45 -15.19
C MET A 268 9.82 8.15 -14.63
N GLN A 269 10.40 7.08 -15.13
CA GLN A 269 11.76 6.64 -14.82
C GLN A 269 12.44 6.13 -16.11
N VAL A 270 13.78 6.04 -16.11
CA VAL A 270 14.49 5.49 -17.29
C VAL A 270 14.06 4.04 -17.41
N SER A 271 13.71 3.54 -18.58
CA SER A 271 13.45 2.10 -18.73
C SER A 271 13.46 1.78 -20.20
N ASP A 272 13.65 0.51 -20.53
CA ASP A 272 13.52 0.03 -21.92
C ASP A 272 12.11 0.31 -22.47
N LEU A 273 11.11 0.43 -21.58
CA LEU A 273 9.76 0.88 -21.95
C LEU A 273 9.76 2.31 -22.49
N LEU A 274 10.54 3.20 -21.89
CA LEU A 274 10.63 4.59 -22.33
C LEU A 274 11.32 4.68 -23.69
N GLU A 275 12.38 3.90 -23.90
CA GLU A 275 13.14 3.88 -25.16
C GLU A 275 12.29 3.43 -26.36
N SER A 276 11.34 2.53 -26.11
CA SER A 276 10.37 2.04 -27.11
C SER A 276 9.09 2.87 -27.22
N THR A 277 8.92 3.92 -26.41
CA THR A 277 7.72 4.76 -26.44
C THR A 277 7.82 5.88 -27.48
N HIS A 278 6.68 6.42 -27.91
CA HIS A 278 6.56 7.56 -28.83
C HIS A 278 7.50 8.74 -28.48
N PRO A 279 8.12 9.40 -29.47
CA PRO A 279 9.11 10.48 -29.25
C PRO A 279 8.62 11.63 -28.36
N VAL A 280 7.32 11.94 -28.39
CA VAL A 280 6.74 12.96 -27.50
C VAL A 280 6.89 12.61 -26.02
N VAL A 281 6.73 11.33 -25.65
CA VAL A 281 6.90 10.91 -24.25
C VAL A 281 8.38 10.95 -23.86
N GLN A 282 9.28 10.57 -24.77
CA GLN A 282 10.72 10.69 -24.58
C GLN A 282 11.13 12.16 -24.40
N GLN A 283 10.52 13.07 -25.16
CA GLN A 283 10.74 14.51 -25.02
C GLN A 283 10.25 15.01 -23.65
N VAL A 284 9.04 14.65 -23.21
CA VAL A 284 8.57 15.00 -21.86
C VAL A 284 9.51 14.43 -20.79
N TYR A 285 10.06 13.24 -21.02
CA TYR A 285 11.06 12.65 -20.13
C TYR A 285 12.41 13.37 -20.15
N ALA A 286 12.82 14.00 -21.24
CA ALA A 286 13.99 14.87 -21.26
C ALA A 286 13.83 16.05 -20.28
N TRP A 287 12.59 16.55 -20.13
CA TRP A 287 12.23 17.58 -19.14
C TRP A 287 12.02 17.05 -17.71
N ARG A 288 12.35 15.78 -17.43
CA ARG A 288 12.11 15.17 -16.10
C ARG A 288 12.75 15.94 -14.94
N MET A 289 13.91 16.55 -15.14
CA MET A 289 14.61 17.26 -14.05
C MET A 289 13.85 18.53 -13.64
N PRO A 290 13.54 19.48 -14.55
CA PRO A 290 12.66 20.61 -14.24
C PRO A 290 11.30 20.18 -13.69
N ILE A 291 10.67 19.15 -14.27
CA ILE A 291 9.36 18.65 -13.81
C ILE A 291 9.46 18.15 -12.37
N ARG A 292 10.47 17.33 -12.04
CA ARG A 292 10.66 16.83 -10.66
C ARG A 292 10.96 17.94 -9.66
N VAL A 293 11.72 18.97 -10.05
CA VAL A 293 11.94 20.13 -9.18
C VAL A 293 10.63 20.87 -8.93
N ALA A 294 9.86 21.17 -9.99
CA ALA A 294 8.56 21.83 -9.88
C ALA A 294 7.55 21.01 -9.05
N VAL A 295 7.48 19.70 -9.28
CA VAL A 295 6.64 18.77 -8.51
C VAL A 295 7.09 18.71 -7.05
N SER A 296 8.38 18.67 -6.76
CA SER A 296 8.90 18.71 -5.39
C SER A 296 8.50 19.99 -4.67
N LEU A 297 8.66 21.15 -5.32
CA LEU A 297 8.24 22.43 -4.77
C LEU A 297 6.72 22.49 -4.56
N LEU A 298 5.93 21.93 -5.48
CA LEU A 298 4.48 21.82 -5.33
C LEU A 298 4.10 20.93 -4.13
N ILE A 299 4.76 19.78 -3.96
CA ILE A 299 4.52 18.86 -2.84
C ILE A 299 4.89 19.52 -1.52
N VAL A 300 6.04 20.21 -1.44
CA VAL A 300 6.47 20.94 -0.23
C VAL A 300 5.48 22.06 0.08
N SER A 301 5.14 22.88 -0.92
CA SER A 301 4.20 23.99 -0.77
C SER A 301 2.83 23.49 -0.31
N PHE A 302 2.25 22.52 -1.01
CA PHE A 302 0.95 21.96 -0.65
C PHE A 302 0.98 21.31 0.73
N SER A 303 2.03 20.56 1.07
CA SER A 303 2.16 19.93 2.38
C SER A 303 2.31 20.96 3.50
N PHE A 304 3.11 22.01 3.28
CA PHE A 304 3.29 23.09 4.24
C PHE A 304 1.98 23.86 4.48
N PHE A 305 1.35 24.37 3.43
CA PHE A 305 0.09 25.10 3.52
C PHE A 305 -1.06 24.21 4.01
N GLY A 306 -1.13 22.96 3.56
CA GLY A 306 -2.10 21.98 4.02
C GLY A 306 -1.90 21.60 5.49
N PHE A 307 -0.67 21.59 5.98
CA PHE A 307 -0.38 21.33 7.39
C PHE A 307 -0.77 22.52 8.28
N LEU A 308 -0.45 23.74 7.86
CA LEU A 308 -0.76 24.97 8.62
C LEU A 308 -2.26 25.31 8.60
N PHE A 309 -2.86 25.33 7.41
CA PHE A 309 -4.21 25.85 7.19
C PHE A 309 -5.26 24.77 6.96
N GLY A 310 -4.85 23.52 6.72
CA GLY A 310 -5.78 22.44 6.42
C GLY A 310 -6.62 22.00 7.61
N SER A 311 -7.69 21.25 7.32
CA SER A 311 -8.49 20.56 8.34
C SER A 311 -7.67 19.48 9.06
N LYS A 312 -8.04 19.13 10.30
CA LYS A 312 -7.33 18.08 11.07
C LYS A 312 -7.19 16.75 10.31
N PRO A 313 -8.23 16.25 9.60
CA PRO A 313 -8.08 15.06 8.77
C PRO A 313 -7.06 15.24 7.65
N LEU A 314 -7.03 16.41 6.98
CA LEU A 314 -6.05 16.68 5.92
C LEU A 314 -4.61 16.66 6.48
N ARG A 315 -4.36 17.30 7.63
CA ARG A 315 -3.05 17.26 8.31
C ARG A 315 -2.63 15.83 8.63
N PHE A 316 -3.57 15.03 9.15
CA PHE A 316 -3.34 13.61 9.44
C PHE A 316 -2.93 12.82 8.19
N PHE A 317 -3.60 12.99 7.05
CA PHE A 317 -3.24 12.27 5.82
C PHE A 317 -1.97 12.81 5.14
N ILE A 318 -1.63 14.09 5.33
CA ILE A 318 -0.30 14.62 4.98
C ILE A 318 0.76 13.91 5.82
N SER A 319 0.64 13.92 7.15
CA SER A 319 1.56 13.22 8.05
C SER A 319 1.65 11.73 7.74
N TRP A 320 0.52 11.06 7.46
CA TRP A 320 0.47 9.67 7.04
C TRP A 320 1.39 9.40 5.85
N THR A 321 1.28 10.23 4.81
CA THR A 321 2.03 10.05 3.57
C THR A 321 3.53 10.07 3.87
N TYR A 322 4.01 11.02 4.67
CA TYR A 322 5.42 11.06 5.08
C TYR A 322 5.82 9.91 6.01
N ILE A 323 4.99 9.60 7.03
CA ILE A 323 5.24 8.50 7.99
C ILE A 323 5.38 7.16 7.29
N THR A 324 4.55 6.91 6.27
CA THR A 324 4.53 5.62 5.55
C THR A 324 5.62 5.53 4.49
N VAL A 325 6.09 6.64 3.93
CA VAL A 325 7.26 6.66 3.02
C VAL A 325 8.58 6.51 3.79
N LEU A 326 8.66 7.03 5.02
CA LEU A 326 9.90 7.12 5.78
C LEU A 326 10.65 5.78 5.94
N PRO A 327 10.03 4.65 6.31
CA PRO A 327 10.75 3.38 6.45
C PRO A 327 11.46 2.94 5.16
N PHE A 328 10.84 3.18 4.01
CA PHE A 328 11.39 2.81 2.69
C PHE A 328 12.50 3.76 2.24
N SER A 329 12.59 4.95 2.83
CA SER A 329 13.67 5.88 2.55
C SER A 329 15.00 5.47 3.21
N LEU A 330 14.93 4.64 4.25
CA LEU A 330 16.09 4.14 4.98
C LEU A 330 16.65 2.87 4.36
N THR A 331 15.87 2.13 3.57
CA THR A 331 16.33 0.92 2.88
C THR A 331 16.99 1.26 1.56
N GLN A 332 18.29 0.96 1.41
CA GLN A 332 18.95 0.95 0.11
C GLN A 332 18.45 -0.28 -0.65
N LEU A 333 17.56 -0.06 -1.61
CA LEU A 333 17.19 -1.13 -2.54
C LEU A 333 18.35 -1.33 -3.51
N GLY A 334 18.68 -2.60 -3.75
CA GLY A 334 19.69 -2.98 -4.75
C GLY A 334 19.39 -2.39 -6.12
N SER A 335 20.30 -2.60 -7.06
CA SER A 335 20.24 -2.06 -8.43
C SER A 335 18.94 -2.38 -9.18
N SER A 336 18.08 -3.27 -8.66
CA SER A 336 16.67 -3.41 -9.04
C SER A 336 15.85 -2.16 -8.69
N TRP A 337 16.11 -1.10 -9.45
CA TRP A 337 15.12 -0.22 -10.06
C TRP A 337 13.78 -0.11 -9.32
N LEU A 338 13.74 0.89 -8.43
CA LEU A 338 12.57 1.61 -7.94
C LEU A 338 11.31 0.78 -7.71
N ASN A 339 11.22 0.28 -6.49
CA ASN A 339 10.18 -0.66 -6.15
C ASN A 339 8.87 0.07 -5.78
N LEU A 340 8.09 0.41 -6.81
CA LEU A 340 6.78 1.07 -6.72
C LEU A 340 5.82 0.35 -5.76
N GLN A 341 6.03 -0.94 -5.48
CA GLN A 341 5.23 -1.69 -4.52
C GLN A 341 5.23 -1.04 -3.12
N TYR A 342 6.34 -0.40 -2.72
CA TYR A 342 6.41 0.30 -1.44
C TYR A 342 5.58 1.59 -1.36
N LEU A 343 5.17 2.14 -2.51
CA LEU A 343 4.31 3.32 -2.55
C LEU A 343 2.85 3.01 -2.27
N TYR A 344 2.45 1.73 -2.21
CA TYR A 344 1.05 1.37 -2.02
C TYR A 344 0.46 1.97 -0.74
N LEU A 345 1.14 1.84 0.41
CA LEU A 345 0.64 2.37 1.68
C LEU A 345 0.65 3.91 1.72
N ALA A 346 1.65 4.54 1.09
CA ALA A 346 1.71 6.00 0.93
C ALA A 346 0.60 6.52 0.02
N SER A 347 0.23 5.74 -1.02
CA SER A 347 -0.81 6.09 -2.00
C SER A 347 -2.18 6.27 -1.36
N LEU A 348 -2.45 5.62 -0.22
CA LEU A 348 -3.65 5.86 0.59
C LEU A 348 -3.76 7.32 1.01
N GLY A 349 -2.70 7.88 1.61
CA GLY A 349 -2.68 9.28 2.05
C GLY A 349 -2.75 10.25 0.86
N PHE A 350 -2.01 9.94 -0.20
CA PHE A 350 -2.03 10.72 -1.44
C PHE A 350 -3.41 10.79 -2.10
N CYS A 351 -4.12 9.66 -2.22
CA CYS A 351 -5.48 9.62 -2.78
C CYS A 351 -6.46 10.49 -1.98
N VAL A 352 -6.34 10.49 -0.65
CA VAL A 352 -7.18 11.34 0.22
C VAL A 352 -6.83 12.81 0.05
N ILE A 353 -5.55 13.15 0.01
CA ILE A 353 -5.07 14.52 -0.21
C ILE A 353 -5.59 15.06 -1.55
N LEU A 354 -5.48 14.27 -2.61
CA LEU A 354 -5.93 14.64 -3.95
C LEU A 354 -7.45 14.82 -4.01
N ALA A 355 -8.22 13.89 -3.42
CA ALA A 355 -9.67 13.99 -3.31
C ALA A 355 -10.13 15.21 -2.48
N ALA A 356 -9.45 15.48 -1.37
CA ALA A 356 -9.73 16.63 -0.51
C ALA A 356 -9.42 17.95 -1.22
N GLY A 357 -8.28 18.04 -1.92
CA GLY A 357 -7.91 19.20 -2.73
C GLY A 357 -8.91 19.47 -3.84
N ALA A 358 -9.26 18.45 -4.63
CA ALA A 358 -10.25 18.58 -5.70
C ALA A 358 -11.62 19.00 -5.18
N THR A 359 -12.10 18.39 -4.08
CA THR A 359 -13.39 18.73 -3.47
C THR A 359 -13.39 20.14 -2.88
N GLY A 360 -12.30 20.55 -2.22
CA GLY A 360 -12.13 21.89 -1.67
C GLY A 360 -12.17 22.97 -2.75
N CYS A 361 -11.37 22.81 -3.80
CA CYS A 361 -11.36 23.70 -4.95
C CYS A 361 -12.70 23.73 -5.68
N ALA A 362 -13.38 22.59 -5.81
CA ALA A 362 -14.71 22.53 -6.44
C ALA A 362 -15.75 23.33 -5.64
N GLY A 363 -15.66 23.33 -4.30
CA GLY A 363 -16.51 24.15 -3.43
C GLY A 363 -16.25 25.64 -3.58
N LEU A 364 -14.99 26.07 -3.77
CA LEU A 364 -14.67 27.48 -4.05
C LEU A 364 -15.24 27.97 -5.39
N LEU A 365 -15.41 27.06 -6.35
CA LEU A 365 -15.96 27.34 -7.67
C LEU A 365 -17.46 27.07 -7.77
N GLU A 366 -18.16 26.85 -6.65
CA GLU A 366 -19.57 26.47 -6.63
C GLU A 366 -20.49 27.52 -7.29
N ALA A 367 -20.10 28.81 -7.24
CA ALA A 367 -20.80 29.90 -7.91
C ALA A 367 -20.85 29.76 -9.45
N HIS A 368 -19.95 28.96 -10.04
CA HIS A 368 -19.85 28.77 -11.50
C HIS A 368 -20.11 27.30 -11.86
N ARG A 369 -21.31 27.00 -12.40
CA ARG A 369 -21.81 25.63 -12.62
C ARG A 369 -20.85 24.70 -13.36
N TRP A 370 -20.12 25.18 -14.36
CA TRP A 370 -19.16 24.37 -15.13
C TRP A 370 -17.75 24.38 -14.51
N LYS A 371 -17.31 25.52 -13.94
CA LYS A 371 -15.96 25.65 -13.35
C LYS A 371 -15.77 24.74 -12.14
N ARG A 372 -16.84 24.37 -11.42
CA ARG A 372 -16.78 23.38 -10.31
C ARG A 372 -16.23 22.01 -10.73
N LEU A 373 -16.25 21.67 -12.03
CA LEU A 373 -15.71 20.42 -12.56
C LEU A 373 -14.21 20.49 -12.86
N VAL A 374 -13.64 21.69 -13.05
CA VAL A 374 -12.23 21.88 -13.41
C VAL A 374 -11.26 21.21 -12.41
N PRO A 375 -11.46 21.30 -11.08
CA PRO A 375 -10.57 20.64 -10.12
C PRO A 375 -10.53 19.11 -10.24
N TRP A 376 -11.54 18.49 -10.85
CA TRP A 376 -11.60 17.04 -11.07
C TRP A 376 -10.78 16.57 -12.27
N LEU A 377 -10.31 17.49 -13.13
CA LEU A 377 -9.41 17.15 -14.23
C LEU A 377 -8.07 16.59 -13.73
N GLY A 378 -7.57 17.07 -12.59
CA GLY A 378 -6.35 16.55 -11.97
C GLY A 378 -6.47 15.07 -11.57
N PRO A 379 -7.40 14.72 -10.66
CA PRO A 379 -7.69 13.32 -10.32
C PRO A 379 -7.96 12.43 -11.55
N LEU A 380 -8.74 12.92 -12.52
CA LEU A 380 -9.01 12.18 -13.76
C LEU A 380 -7.74 11.92 -14.57
N PHE A 381 -6.86 12.91 -14.69
CA PHE A 381 -5.56 12.75 -15.35
C PHE A 381 -4.73 11.64 -14.68
N PHE A 382 -4.68 11.60 -13.34
CA PHE A 382 -3.99 10.53 -12.62
C PHE A 382 -4.57 9.15 -12.88
N VAL A 383 -5.89 9.03 -12.95
CA VAL A 383 -6.56 7.76 -13.31
C VAL A 383 -6.15 7.34 -14.72
N VAL A 384 -6.21 8.23 -15.70
CA VAL A 384 -5.84 7.93 -17.09
C VAL A 384 -4.37 7.51 -17.20
N VAL A 385 -3.45 8.25 -16.57
CA VAL A 385 -2.02 7.91 -16.54
C VAL A 385 -1.81 6.54 -15.90
N THR A 386 -2.51 6.26 -14.80
CA THR A 386 -2.37 4.99 -14.07
C THR A 386 -2.86 3.81 -14.92
N LEU A 387 -4.03 3.91 -15.53
CA LEU A 387 -4.56 2.84 -16.39
C LEU A 387 -3.66 2.62 -17.62
N SER A 388 -3.17 3.70 -18.22
CA SER A 388 -2.25 3.63 -19.36
C SER A 388 -0.93 2.94 -19.02
N LEU A 389 -0.34 3.27 -17.86
CA LEU A 389 0.86 2.59 -17.38
C LEU A 389 0.62 1.13 -17.05
N ASN A 390 -0.52 0.80 -16.45
CA ASN A 390 -0.88 -0.57 -16.14
C ASN A 390 -0.96 -1.45 -17.40
N GLU A 391 -1.60 -0.98 -18.47
CA GLU A 391 -1.66 -1.69 -19.75
C GLU A 391 -0.26 -1.95 -20.35
N ARG A 392 0.64 -0.96 -20.24
CA ARG A 392 2.04 -1.10 -20.70
C ARG A 392 2.82 -2.11 -19.85
N LEU A 393 2.65 -2.06 -18.52
CA LEU A 393 3.27 -3.01 -17.61
C LEU A 393 2.76 -4.43 -17.83
N GLN A 394 1.45 -4.61 -18.03
CA GLN A 394 0.86 -5.91 -18.35
C GLN A 394 1.45 -6.51 -19.62
N THR A 395 1.56 -5.71 -20.69
CA THR A 395 2.18 -6.16 -21.95
C THR A 395 3.63 -6.62 -21.72
N LYS A 396 4.41 -5.84 -20.97
CA LYS A 396 5.80 -6.19 -20.64
C LYS A 396 5.87 -7.47 -19.81
N TYR A 397 5.07 -7.59 -18.77
CA TYR A 397 5.10 -8.72 -17.87
C TYR A 397 4.60 -10.00 -18.52
N ARG A 398 3.61 -9.92 -19.42
CA ARG A 398 3.22 -11.07 -20.25
C ARG A 398 4.38 -11.56 -21.11
N ALA A 399 5.07 -10.67 -21.81
CA ALA A 399 6.24 -11.04 -22.61
C ALA A 399 7.36 -11.68 -21.78
N ILE A 400 7.58 -11.20 -20.54
CA ILE A 400 8.55 -11.78 -19.62
C ILE A 400 8.09 -13.17 -19.16
N GLY A 401 6.83 -13.33 -18.71
CA GLY A 401 6.30 -14.62 -18.28
C GLY A 401 6.24 -15.67 -19.39
N GLU A 402 6.16 -15.24 -20.64
CA GLU A 402 6.28 -16.10 -21.82
C GLU A 402 7.73 -16.41 -22.21
N SER A 403 8.74 -15.90 -21.50
CA SER A 403 10.14 -16.20 -21.80
C SER A 403 10.46 -17.70 -21.62
N PRO A 404 11.38 -18.27 -22.41
CA PRO A 404 11.75 -19.68 -22.30
C PRO A 404 12.26 -20.07 -20.90
N GLN A 405 12.95 -19.15 -20.22
CA GLN A 405 13.48 -19.38 -18.89
C GLN A 405 12.37 -19.56 -17.85
N LEU A 406 11.37 -18.66 -17.82
CA LEU A 406 10.26 -18.79 -16.89
C LEU A 406 9.36 -19.99 -17.22
N ARG A 407 9.15 -20.29 -18.51
CA ARG A 407 8.45 -21.52 -18.91
C ARG A 407 9.16 -22.78 -18.42
N ALA A 408 10.49 -22.82 -18.49
CA ALA A 408 11.27 -23.93 -17.97
C ALA A 408 11.12 -24.06 -16.44
N MET A 409 11.17 -22.95 -15.71
CA MET A 409 10.95 -22.95 -14.26
C MET A 409 9.54 -23.43 -13.88
N THR A 410 8.51 -22.96 -14.57
CA THR A 410 7.12 -23.41 -14.36
C THR A 410 6.96 -24.90 -14.66
N ALA A 411 7.55 -25.39 -15.75
CA ALA A 411 7.52 -26.81 -16.09
C ALA A 411 8.24 -27.69 -15.05
N MET A 412 9.38 -27.21 -14.51
CA MET A 412 10.07 -27.88 -13.41
C MET A 412 9.22 -27.95 -12.14
N LEU A 413 8.48 -26.89 -11.83
CA LEU A 413 7.59 -26.87 -10.67
C LEU A 413 6.38 -27.80 -10.88
N GLN A 414 5.79 -27.81 -12.08
CA GLN A 414 4.70 -28.74 -12.43
C GLN A 414 5.15 -30.19 -12.27
N HIS A 415 6.31 -30.56 -12.83
CA HIS A 415 6.86 -31.92 -12.67
C HIS A 415 7.04 -32.30 -11.20
N ARG A 416 7.43 -31.37 -10.33
CA ARG A 416 7.55 -31.64 -8.88
C ARG A 416 6.19 -31.89 -8.23
N ILE A 417 5.16 -31.18 -8.65
CA ILE A 417 3.78 -31.40 -8.16
C ILE A 417 3.32 -32.79 -8.58
N ASP A 418 3.46 -33.13 -9.86
CA ASP A 418 3.05 -34.42 -10.39
C ASP A 418 3.75 -35.58 -9.65
N SER A 419 5.05 -35.44 -9.35
CA SER A 419 5.83 -36.46 -8.62
C SER A 419 5.49 -36.62 -7.14
N LEU A 420 4.66 -35.74 -6.57
CA LEU A 420 4.19 -35.85 -5.17
C LEU A 420 2.84 -36.58 -5.08
N ASP A 421 2.12 -36.68 -6.20
CA ASP A 421 0.84 -37.39 -6.30
C ASP A 421 1.03 -38.88 -6.64
N ASP A 422 2.19 -39.25 -7.20
CA ASP A 422 2.67 -40.63 -7.41
C ASP A 422 3.26 -41.24 -6.13
#